data_AF-A0AAN6TT89-F1
#
_entry.id   AF-A0AAN6TT89-F1
#
_cell.length_a   1.000
_cell.length_b   1.000
_cell.length_c   1.000
_cell.angle_alpha   90.00
_cell.angle_beta   90.00
_cell.angle_gamma   90.00
#
_symmetry.space_group_name_H-M   'P 1'
#
loop_
_entity.id
_entity.type
_entity.pdbx_description
1 polymer ?
#
loop_
_entity_poly.entity_id
_entity_poly.type
_entity_poly.pdbx_seq_one_letter_code
_entity_poly.pdbx_strand_id
1 'polypeptide(L)'
;MFAKAVRDTAKMLGEQSIPLWWPRYQAHMCTNLSMPAMLGYLMAMMYNPNNVAVEAREQLCDMFGYNLDPNNTKCLTGWGHVTCDGTVANLESLQVDLPLSRPKAMDDSDGLLKIITESFSVRTCQDRVKKFRELSSWELLSLKPKTIMVGKEVLERHFNMDKPAQYVVASTRHYSWPKDDCSWLTVISEILGIGSGNSVSVDVDENARIDVDRLKEPLAKNLAEERPVYFIVAVMDSTEEGAVDPLHKILALRQQFQAKGFSFPVHADAAWGDYFATTLPRGDDLLLTSAHVGSLAGRDGWDEGIVPNLPLQVDTQKDPYSLRFSDSITVDPHKAGTPYPWVP
;
A
#
# COMPACT_ATOMS: atom_id res chain seq x y z
N MET A 1 12.33 30.57 34.32
CA MET A 1 12.88 29.31 33.78
C MET A 1 12.26 28.96 32.43
N PHE A 2 10.93 28.81 32.34
CA PHE A 2 10.21 28.48 31.09
C PHE A 2 10.49 29.42 29.89
N ALA A 3 10.34 30.74 30.08
CA ALA A 3 10.59 31.72 29.00
C ALA A 3 12.05 31.73 28.48
N LYS A 4 13.01 31.32 29.31
CA LYS A 4 14.41 31.17 28.89
C LYS A 4 14.55 29.93 28.00
N ALA A 5 13.97 28.80 28.42
CA ALA A 5 13.98 27.57 27.63
C ALA A 5 13.37 27.78 26.24
N VAL A 6 12.19 28.41 26.15
CA VAL A 6 11.54 28.68 24.86
C VAL A 6 12.42 29.53 23.93
N ARG A 7 13.06 30.59 24.45
CA ARG A 7 13.96 31.44 23.66
C ARG A 7 15.22 30.70 23.22
N ASP A 8 15.82 29.93 24.12
CA ASP A 8 17.02 29.13 23.84
C ASP A 8 16.71 28.10 22.74
N THR A 9 15.59 27.38 22.85
CA THR A 9 15.12 26.42 21.83
C THR A 9 14.86 27.10 20.49
N ALA A 10 14.15 28.23 20.46
CA ALA A 10 13.87 28.95 19.21
C ALA A 10 15.17 29.42 18.52
N LYS A 11 16.14 29.89 19.31
CA LYS A 11 17.46 30.29 18.79
C LYS A 11 18.21 29.08 18.20
N MET A 12 18.25 27.97 18.94
CA MET A 12 18.90 26.74 18.46
C MET A 12 18.26 26.22 17.18
N LEU A 13 16.93 26.20 17.10
CA LEU A 13 16.24 25.79 15.87
C LEU A 13 16.59 26.70 14.69
N GLY A 14 16.66 28.01 14.89
CA GLY A 14 17.03 28.94 13.81
C GLY A 14 18.49 28.84 13.35
N GLU A 15 19.43 28.54 14.27
CA GLU A 15 20.86 28.47 13.97
C GLU A 15 21.32 27.09 13.46
N GLN A 16 20.64 26.02 13.89
CA GLN A 16 21.08 24.64 13.65
C GLN A 16 20.18 23.85 12.69
N SER A 17 18.97 24.31 12.40
CA SER A 17 18.06 23.59 11.50
C SER A 17 18.29 23.99 10.04
N ILE A 18 18.02 23.04 9.15
CA ILE A 18 17.96 23.32 7.71
C ILE A 18 16.74 24.21 7.45
N PRO A 19 16.88 25.30 6.67
CA PRO A 19 15.76 26.20 6.37
C PRO A 19 14.80 25.60 5.33
N LEU A 20 14.02 24.60 5.73
CA LEU A 20 13.09 23.85 4.87
C LEU A 20 11.97 24.72 4.26
N TRP A 21 11.68 25.86 4.89
CA TRP A 21 10.71 26.83 4.37
C TRP A 21 11.22 27.63 3.17
N TRP A 22 12.53 27.61 2.93
CA TRP A 22 13.15 28.45 1.92
C TRP A 22 13.17 27.74 0.55
N PRO A 23 12.70 28.35 -0.55
CA PRO A 23 12.61 27.70 -1.87
C PRO A 23 13.93 27.21 -2.49
N ARG A 24 15.08 27.58 -1.91
CA ARG A 24 16.40 27.03 -2.33
C ARG A 24 16.62 25.60 -1.83
N TYR A 25 15.85 25.15 -0.84
CA TYR A 25 15.89 23.75 -0.42
C TYR A 25 15.02 22.92 -1.38
N GLN A 26 15.66 22.04 -2.15
CA GLN A 26 15.03 21.16 -3.14
C GLN A 26 15.75 19.80 -3.15
N ALA A 27 16.01 19.24 -1.96
CA ALA A 27 16.82 18.04 -1.81
C ALA A 27 15.97 16.82 -1.46
N HIS A 28 15.56 16.68 -0.19
CA HIS A 28 14.75 15.55 0.26
C HIS A 28 13.27 15.93 0.37
N MET A 29 12.43 14.94 0.70
CA MET A 29 10.99 14.99 0.89
C MET A 29 10.55 15.85 2.11
N CYS A 30 11.07 17.07 2.21
CA CYS A 30 10.85 18.01 3.30
C CYS A 30 10.50 19.37 2.71
N THR A 31 9.35 19.92 3.09
CA THR A 31 8.85 21.20 2.61
C THR A 31 8.22 22.01 3.75
N ASN A 32 7.82 23.25 3.46
CA ASN A 32 7.10 24.05 4.44
C ASN A 32 5.73 23.43 4.76
N LEU A 33 5.31 23.55 6.02
CA LEU A 33 4.06 22.97 6.51
C LEU A 33 2.84 23.78 6.05
N SER A 34 1.71 23.10 5.86
CA SER A 34 0.45 23.80 5.63
C SER A 34 -0.04 24.41 6.95
N MET A 35 -0.39 25.70 6.92
CA MET A 35 -0.92 26.40 8.09
C MET A 35 -2.16 25.72 8.69
N PRO A 36 -3.11 25.18 7.90
CA PRO A 36 -4.26 24.45 8.45
C PRO A 36 -3.85 23.19 9.23
N ALA A 37 -2.85 22.42 8.76
CA ALA A 37 -2.39 21.23 9.47
C ALA A 37 -1.73 21.60 10.80
N MET A 38 -0.85 22.61 10.81
CA MET A 38 -0.22 23.11 12.03
C MET A 38 -1.26 23.58 13.06
N LEU A 39 -2.27 24.34 12.61
CA LEU A 39 -3.32 24.86 13.48
C LEU A 39 -4.20 23.73 14.02
N GLY A 40 -4.60 22.78 13.18
CA GLY A 40 -5.39 21.61 13.57
C GLY A 40 -4.66 20.78 14.63
N TYR A 41 -3.37 20.50 14.42
CA TYR A 41 -2.55 19.77 15.38
C TYR A 41 -2.41 20.53 16.70
N LEU A 42 -2.12 21.83 16.66
CA LEU A 42 -2.05 22.68 17.86
C LEU A 42 -3.38 22.67 18.64
N MET A 43 -4.51 22.80 17.94
CA MET A 43 -5.84 22.77 18.55
C MET A 43 -6.13 21.41 19.19
N ALA A 44 -5.85 20.31 18.50
CA ALA A 44 -6.07 18.96 19.01
C ALA A 44 -5.19 18.64 20.24
N MET A 45 -3.92 19.07 20.22
CA MET A 45 -3.00 18.90 21.36
C MET A 45 -3.52 19.54 22.65
N MET A 46 -4.29 20.62 22.57
CA MET A 46 -4.90 21.24 23.75
C MET A 46 -5.89 20.32 24.47
N TYR A 47 -6.48 19.37 23.75
CA TYR A 47 -7.38 18.34 24.29
C TYR A 47 -6.65 17.03 24.61
N ASN A 48 -5.47 16.82 24.01
CA ASN A 48 -4.65 15.61 24.15
C ASN A 48 -5.47 14.30 24.02
N PRO A 49 -6.26 14.14 22.94
CA PRO A 49 -7.04 12.93 22.72
C PRO A 49 -6.11 11.72 22.51
N ASN A 50 -6.59 10.54 22.88
CA ASN A 50 -5.91 9.27 22.60
C ASN A 50 -6.77 8.44 21.64
N ASN A 51 -6.35 8.36 20.38
CA ASN A 51 -7.13 7.77 19.29
C ASN A 51 -6.99 6.24 19.19
N VAL A 52 -6.52 5.56 20.25
CA VAL A 52 -6.54 4.09 20.35
C VAL A 52 -7.96 3.50 20.21
N ALA A 53 -9.00 4.32 20.38
CA ALA A 53 -10.40 3.93 20.22
C ALA A 53 -11.04 4.61 18.99
N VAL A 54 -11.14 3.84 17.90
CA VAL A 54 -12.05 3.99 16.74
C VAL A 54 -11.99 5.32 15.97
N GLU A 55 -11.25 5.34 14.85
CA GLU A 55 -11.56 6.22 13.71
C GLU A 55 -11.19 5.56 12.37
N ALA A 56 -12.21 5.21 11.58
CA ALA A 56 -12.06 4.84 10.18
C ALA A 56 -11.94 6.11 9.33
N ARG A 57 -10.90 6.22 8.49
CA ARG A 57 -10.71 7.40 7.63
C ARG A 57 -11.21 7.14 6.22
N GLU A 58 -12.48 7.47 5.99
CA GLU A 58 -13.18 7.31 4.71
C GLU A 58 -12.58 8.17 3.59
N GLN A 59 -11.97 9.32 3.91
CA GLN A 59 -11.48 10.30 2.92
C GLN A 59 -10.34 9.77 2.04
N LEU A 60 -9.39 9.03 2.63
CA LEU A 60 -8.29 8.44 1.86
C LEU A 60 -8.80 7.29 0.99
N CYS A 61 -9.71 6.47 1.52
CA CYS A 61 -10.35 5.41 0.75
C CYS A 61 -11.13 5.98 -0.46
N ASP A 62 -11.89 7.07 -0.28
CA ASP A 62 -12.55 7.77 -1.39
C ASP A 62 -11.54 8.33 -2.41
N MET A 63 -10.44 8.94 -1.92
CA MET A 63 -9.41 9.51 -2.78
C MET A 63 -8.81 8.49 -3.76
N PHE A 64 -8.57 7.26 -3.30
CA PHE A 64 -8.07 6.19 -4.15
C PHE A 64 -9.15 5.46 -4.95
N GLY A 65 -10.44 5.75 -4.71
CA GLY A 65 -11.57 5.13 -5.39
C GLY A 65 -11.97 3.77 -4.81
N TYR A 66 -11.70 3.52 -3.53
CA TYR A 66 -12.25 2.37 -2.82
C TYR A 66 -13.74 2.56 -2.52
N ASN A 67 -14.46 1.45 -2.42
CA ASN A 67 -15.89 1.46 -2.14
C ASN A 67 -16.13 1.85 -0.68
N LEU A 68 -16.88 2.92 -0.44
CA LEU A 68 -17.31 3.32 0.90
C LEU A 68 -18.71 2.84 1.27
N ASP A 69 -19.51 2.39 0.30
CA ASP A 69 -20.88 1.96 0.57
C ASP A 69 -20.89 0.52 1.13
N PRO A 70 -21.22 0.31 2.42
CA PRO A 70 -21.30 -1.02 3.00
C PRO A 70 -22.43 -1.88 2.40
N ASN A 71 -23.39 -1.28 1.69
CA ASN A 71 -24.47 -2.00 1.04
C ASN A 71 -24.08 -2.53 -0.35
N ASN A 72 -22.97 -2.04 -0.92
CA ASN A 72 -22.48 -2.51 -2.21
C ASN A 72 -21.79 -3.86 -2.07
N THR A 73 -22.56 -4.94 -2.16
CA THR A 73 -22.05 -6.32 -2.06
C THR A 73 -21.14 -6.76 -3.23
N LYS A 74 -20.96 -5.93 -4.26
CA LYS A 74 -20.10 -6.26 -5.41
C LYS A 74 -18.61 -6.03 -5.13
N CYS A 75 -18.28 -5.13 -4.20
CA CYS A 75 -16.92 -4.73 -3.86
C CYS A 75 -16.76 -4.67 -2.34
N LEU A 76 -15.57 -4.96 -1.82
CA LEU A 76 -15.29 -4.82 -0.39
C LEU A 76 -15.31 -3.35 0.02
N THR A 77 -15.81 -3.06 1.22
CA THR A 77 -15.75 -1.72 1.80
C THR A 77 -14.31 -1.40 2.18
N GLY A 78 -13.79 -0.27 1.70
CA GLY A 78 -12.49 0.26 2.07
C GLY A 78 -12.49 0.74 3.52
N TRP A 79 -11.35 0.59 4.18
CA TRP A 79 -11.11 1.09 5.52
C TRP A 79 -9.64 1.51 5.66
N GLY A 80 -9.36 2.50 6.49
CA GLY A 80 -8.00 2.95 6.77
C GLY A 80 -7.90 3.68 8.10
N HIS A 81 -6.68 3.76 8.64
CA HIS A 81 -6.35 4.49 9.86
C HIS A 81 -4.97 5.14 9.73
N VAL A 82 -4.62 5.95 10.73
CA VAL A 82 -3.30 6.59 10.81
C VAL A 82 -2.36 5.69 11.60
N THR A 83 -1.15 5.52 11.09
CA THR A 83 0.01 4.94 11.77
C THR A 83 0.96 6.04 12.22
N CYS A 84 2.02 5.70 12.97
CA CYS A 84 3.03 6.70 13.33
C CYS A 84 3.87 7.16 12.12
N ASP A 85 4.06 6.29 11.13
CA ASP A 85 4.76 6.58 9.88
C ASP A 85 4.47 5.49 8.82
N GLY A 86 4.92 5.73 7.58
CA GLY A 86 4.79 4.79 6.47
C GLY A 86 5.59 3.50 6.63
N THR A 87 6.62 3.47 7.49
CA THR A 87 7.31 2.20 7.80
C THR A 87 6.38 1.29 8.61
N VAL A 88 5.68 1.82 9.61
CA VAL A 88 4.68 1.05 10.36
C VAL A 88 3.48 0.69 9.50
N ALA A 89 3.02 1.57 8.59
CA ALA A 89 1.96 1.22 7.64
C ALA A 89 2.35 0.04 6.73
N ASN A 90 3.57 0.07 6.18
CA ASN A 90 4.12 -1.05 5.40
C ASN A 90 4.26 -2.34 6.24
N LEU A 91 4.61 -2.23 7.52
CA LEU A 91 4.67 -3.38 8.43
C LEU A 91 3.29 -3.94 8.76
N GLU A 92 2.28 -3.09 8.94
CA GLU A 92 0.91 -3.52 9.18
C GLU A 92 0.31 -4.16 7.92
N SER A 93 0.66 -3.70 6.72
CA SER A 93 0.23 -4.39 5.49
C SER A 93 0.79 -5.81 5.39
N LEU A 94 2.01 -6.06 5.91
CA LEU A 94 2.51 -7.43 6.08
C LEU A 94 1.53 -8.25 6.96
N GLN A 95 1.12 -7.71 8.10
CA GLN A 95 0.23 -8.41 9.04
C GLN A 95 -1.21 -8.57 8.55
N VAL A 96 -1.74 -7.62 7.77
CA VAL A 96 -3.11 -7.70 7.23
C VAL A 96 -3.20 -8.79 6.16
N ASP A 97 -2.14 -8.97 5.36
CA ASP A 97 -2.02 -10.07 4.40
C ASP A 97 -1.57 -11.41 5.04
N LEU A 98 -1.03 -11.35 6.26
CA LEU A 98 -0.64 -12.46 7.13
C LEU A 98 -1.31 -12.37 8.51
N PRO A 99 -2.64 -12.55 8.64
CA PRO A 99 -3.25 -12.41 9.95
C PRO A 99 -2.61 -13.35 10.97
N LEU A 100 -2.07 -12.76 12.03
CA LEU A 100 -1.50 -13.39 13.21
C LEU A 100 -2.49 -14.43 13.78
N SER A 101 -2.19 -15.70 13.55
CA SER A 101 -2.65 -16.90 14.28
C SER A 101 -4.01 -16.83 15.04
N ARG A 102 -5.07 -17.43 14.45
CA ARG A 102 -5.89 -18.55 14.99
C ARG A 102 -7.30 -18.54 14.36
N PRO A 103 -7.61 -19.52 13.51
CA PRO A 103 -8.81 -20.32 13.65
C PRO A 103 -8.41 -21.62 14.36
N LYS A 104 -8.15 -21.55 15.67
CA LYS A 104 -8.39 -22.75 16.51
C LYS A 104 -9.83 -23.26 16.38
N ALA A 105 -10.70 -22.43 15.83
CA ALA A 105 -12.07 -22.73 15.51
C ALA A 105 -12.24 -23.78 14.39
N MET A 106 -11.23 -24.10 13.58
CA MET A 106 -11.35 -25.16 12.55
C MET A 106 -10.99 -26.56 13.03
N ASP A 107 -10.14 -26.67 14.06
CA ASP A 107 -9.68 -27.97 14.60
C ASP A 107 -10.41 -28.41 15.88
N ASP A 108 -11.09 -27.50 16.59
CA ASP A 108 -11.88 -27.90 17.75
C ASP A 108 -13.16 -28.62 17.29
N SER A 109 -13.07 -29.95 17.36
CA SER A 109 -14.14 -30.92 17.25
C SER A 109 -15.23 -30.69 18.31
N ASP A 110 -16.13 -29.73 18.06
CA ASP A 110 -17.57 -29.74 18.41
C ASP A 110 -18.14 -28.32 18.30
N GLY A 111 -19.09 -28.12 17.38
CA GLY A 111 -19.94 -26.92 17.31
C GLY A 111 -19.83 -26.09 16.03
N LEU A 112 -21.00 -25.71 15.48
CA LEU A 112 -21.32 -24.72 14.42
C LEU A 112 -20.47 -24.67 13.12
N LEU A 113 -19.14 -24.70 13.17
CA LEU A 113 -18.24 -24.60 12.01
C LEU A 113 -18.19 -25.86 11.14
N LYS A 114 -18.49 -27.03 11.70
CA LYS A 114 -18.64 -28.27 10.91
C LYS A 114 -19.86 -28.23 9.98
N ILE A 115 -20.95 -27.59 10.44
CA ILE A 115 -22.19 -27.37 9.66
C ILE A 115 -21.95 -26.32 8.57
N ILE A 116 -21.19 -25.26 8.91
CA ILE A 116 -20.83 -24.21 7.96
C ILE A 116 -19.91 -24.78 6.88
N THR A 117 -18.85 -25.53 7.21
CA THR A 117 -17.91 -26.11 6.22
C THR A 117 -18.55 -27.12 5.26
N GLU A 118 -19.67 -27.74 5.62
CA GLU A 118 -20.43 -28.67 4.75
C GLU A 118 -21.29 -27.96 3.70
N SER A 119 -21.72 -26.73 3.99
CA SER A 119 -22.60 -25.92 3.14
C SER A 119 -21.90 -24.73 2.51
N PHE A 120 -20.73 -24.35 3.01
CA PHE A 120 -19.98 -23.17 2.60
C PHE A 120 -19.23 -23.44 1.31
N SER A 121 -19.63 -22.74 0.25
CA SER A 121 -18.99 -22.78 -1.05
C SER A 121 -18.21 -21.50 -1.27
N VAL A 122 -17.02 -21.64 -1.84
CA VAL A 122 -16.11 -20.54 -2.12
C VAL A 122 -15.81 -20.50 -3.61
N ARG A 123 -15.63 -19.29 -4.14
CA ARG A 123 -15.24 -19.08 -5.52
C ARG A 123 -13.72 -19.08 -5.65
N THR A 124 -13.17 -20.00 -6.43
CA THR A 124 -11.72 -20.09 -6.67
C THR A 124 -11.20 -18.87 -7.43
N CYS A 125 -9.88 -18.73 -7.54
CA CYS A 125 -9.28 -17.69 -8.39
C CYS A 125 -9.65 -17.80 -9.88
N GLN A 126 -10.05 -18.99 -10.33
CA GLN A 126 -10.58 -19.24 -11.68
C GLN A 126 -12.10 -19.05 -11.78
N ASP A 127 -12.72 -18.44 -10.76
CA ASP A 127 -14.17 -18.18 -10.68
C ASP A 127 -15.06 -19.44 -10.67
N ARG A 128 -14.49 -20.61 -10.31
CA ARG A 128 -15.25 -21.85 -10.10
C ARG A 128 -15.79 -21.91 -8.69
N VAL A 129 -17.05 -22.30 -8.51
CA VAL A 129 -17.64 -22.50 -7.18
C VAL A 129 -17.35 -23.92 -6.73
N LYS A 130 -16.66 -24.07 -5.59
CA LYS A 130 -16.37 -25.36 -4.95
C LYS A 130 -16.77 -25.30 -3.49
N LYS A 131 -17.10 -26.44 -2.88
CA LYS A 131 -17.25 -26.48 -1.42
C LYS A 131 -15.89 -26.25 -0.77
N PHE A 132 -15.89 -25.56 0.36
CA PHE A 132 -14.64 -25.24 1.07
C PHE A 132 -13.81 -26.48 1.41
N ARG A 133 -14.47 -27.59 1.79
CA ARG A 133 -13.81 -28.90 2.04
C ARG A 133 -13.20 -29.57 0.80
N GLU A 134 -13.63 -29.18 -0.39
CA GLU A 134 -13.18 -29.78 -1.66
C GLU A 134 -12.02 -29.00 -2.28
N LEU A 135 -11.60 -27.89 -1.67
CA LEU A 135 -10.45 -27.11 -2.11
C LEU A 135 -9.16 -27.87 -1.78
N SER A 136 -8.25 -27.95 -2.74
CA SER A 136 -6.87 -28.37 -2.44
C SER A 136 -6.14 -27.30 -1.63
N SER A 137 -5.05 -27.68 -0.95
CA SER A 137 -4.17 -26.73 -0.24
C SER A 137 -3.73 -25.58 -1.14
N TRP A 138 -3.37 -25.89 -2.39
CA TRP A 138 -2.99 -24.90 -3.41
C TRP A 138 -4.13 -23.96 -3.78
N GLU A 139 -5.34 -24.49 -4.00
CA GLU A 139 -6.51 -23.67 -4.33
C GLU A 139 -6.86 -22.73 -3.18
N LEU A 140 -6.71 -23.17 -1.93
CA LEU A 140 -6.99 -22.40 -0.73
C LEU A 140 -6.03 -21.22 -0.56
N LEU A 141 -4.73 -21.45 -0.80
CA LEU A 141 -3.69 -20.42 -0.75
C LEU A 141 -3.70 -19.47 -1.95
N SER A 142 -4.33 -19.89 -3.04
CA SER A 142 -4.47 -19.14 -4.29
C SER A 142 -5.84 -18.48 -4.45
N LEU A 143 -6.69 -18.41 -3.42
CA LEU A 143 -7.97 -17.69 -3.52
C LEU A 143 -7.74 -16.19 -3.71
N LYS A 144 -8.72 -15.51 -4.34
CA LYS A 144 -8.63 -14.06 -4.56
C LYS A 144 -8.67 -13.35 -3.19
N PRO A 145 -7.96 -12.23 -3.00
CA PRO A 145 -7.97 -11.49 -1.74
C PRO A 145 -9.40 -11.16 -1.25
N LYS A 146 -10.28 -10.74 -2.15
CA LYS A 146 -11.71 -10.50 -1.85
C LYS A 146 -12.49 -11.71 -1.29
N THR A 147 -11.92 -12.91 -1.38
CA THR A 147 -12.55 -14.19 -1.03
C THR A 147 -12.03 -14.72 0.30
N ILE A 148 -10.84 -14.30 0.74
CA ILE A 148 -10.18 -14.78 1.95
C ILE A 148 -9.55 -13.60 2.71
N MET A 149 -9.86 -13.54 4.01
CA MET A 149 -9.13 -12.76 5.03
C MET A 149 -8.52 -13.72 6.07
N VAL A 150 -7.95 -14.85 5.61
CA VAL A 150 -7.39 -15.91 6.46
C VAL A 150 -5.88 -16.01 6.21
N GLY A 151 -5.12 -16.21 7.28
CA GLY A 151 -3.67 -16.10 7.28
C GLY A 151 -2.99 -17.27 6.60
N LYS A 152 -2.18 -16.97 5.59
CA LYS A 152 -1.45 -17.98 4.80
C LYS A 152 -0.50 -18.82 5.65
N GLU A 153 0.17 -18.24 6.66
CA GLU A 153 1.03 -18.98 7.60
C GLU A 153 0.26 -20.09 8.36
N VAL A 154 -0.98 -19.79 8.79
CA VAL A 154 -1.83 -20.77 9.47
C VAL A 154 -2.17 -21.93 8.53
N LEU A 155 -2.49 -21.60 7.28
CA LEU A 155 -2.80 -22.60 6.26
C LEU A 155 -1.56 -23.45 5.93
N GLU A 156 -0.38 -22.84 5.80
CA GLU A 156 0.89 -23.56 5.58
C GLU A 156 1.18 -24.56 6.70
N ARG A 157 1.01 -24.16 7.97
CA ARG A 157 1.16 -25.05 9.12
C ARG A 157 0.11 -26.16 9.14
N HIS A 158 -1.15 -25.83 8.91
CA HIS A 158 -2.25 -26.80 8.94
C HIS A 158 -2.13 -27.84 7.81
N PHE A 159 -1.72 -27.40 6.61
CA PHE A 159 -1.50 -28.26 5.45
C PHE A 159 -0.09 -28.82 5.34
N ASN A 160 0.76 -28.58 6.35
CA ASN A 160 2.12 -29.08 6.47
C ASN A 160 2.97 -28.85 5.19
N MET A 161 2.93 -27.62 4.68
CA MET A 161 3.64 -27.26 3.46
C MET A 161 5.15 -27.12 3.67
N ASP A 162 5.92 -27.72 2.76
CA ASP A 162 7.38 -27.71 2.81
C ASP A 162 8.00 -26.37 2.33
N LYS A 163 7.23 -25.55 1.60
CA LYS A 163 7.70 -24.32 0.96
C LYS A 163 6.92 -23.10 1.48
N PRO A 164 7.54 -22.21 2.27
CA PRO A 164 6.87 -21.02 2.77
C PRO A 164 6.59 -20.02 1.64
N ALA A 165 5.48 -19.27 1.75
CA ALA A 165 5.16 -18.23 0.78
C ALA A 165 6.24 -17.16 0.68
N GLN A 166 6.28 -16.50 -0.48
CA GLN A 166 7.22 -15.42 -0.75
C GLN A 166 6.53 -14.06 -0.80
N TYR A 167 7.23 -13.00 -0.44
CA TYR A 167 6.82 -11.65 -0.82
C TYR A 167 7.75 -11.14 -1.93
N VAL A 168 7.18 -10.42 -2.90
CA VAL A 168 7.91 -9.99 -4.11
C VAL A 168 7.90 -8.48 -4.19
N VAL A 169 9.05 -7.88 -4.43
CA VAL A 169 9.21 -6.42 -4.43
C VAL A 169 10.41 -5.99 -5.28
N ALA A 170 10.39 -4.77 -5.80
CA ALA A 170 11.50 -4.18 -6.55
C ALA A 170 12.82 -4.17 -5.75
N SER A 171 13.96 -4.18 -6.46
CA SER A 171 15.29 -4.09 -5.86
C SER A 171 15.59 -2.70 -5.26
N THR A 172 14.97 -1.64 -5.81
CA THR A 172 15.10 -0.24 -5.38
C THR A 172 14.12 0.17 -4.27
N ARG A 173 13.44 -0.81 -3.65
CA ARG A 173 12.45 -0.57 -2.60
C ARG A 173 12.99 0.23 -1.41
N HIS A 174 12.09 0.94 -0.75
CA HIS A 174 12.37 1.61 0.52
C HIS A 174 12.85 0.61 1.57
N TYR A 175 13.74 1.05 2.47
CA TYR A 175 14.35 0.18 3.48
C TYR A 175 13.33 -0.45 4.44
N SER A 176 12.11 0.12 4.54
CA SER A 176 10.99 -0.42 5.32
C SER A 176 10.59 -1.83 4.90
N TRP A 177 10.91 -2.21 3.67
CA TRP A 177 10.76 -3.58 3.19
C TRP A 177 12.04 -4.37 3.47
N PRO A 178 11.96 -5.57 4.07
CA PRO A 178 13.14 -6.32 4.45
C PRO A 178 14.05 -6.61 3.23
N LYS A 179 15.36 -6.60 3.47
CA LYS A 179 16.37 -7.07 2.52
C LYS A 179 16.92 -8.42 3.00
N ASP A 180 17.49 -9.17 2.07
CA ASP A 180 18.09 -10.49 2.31
C ASP A 180 19.29 -10.40 3.26
N ASP A 181 19.79 -9.18 3.51
CA ASP A 181 20.96 -8.82 4.28
C ASP A 181 20.65 -7.71 5.32
N CYS A 182 20.44 -8.17 6.56
CA CYS A 182 20.60 -7.43 7.82
C CYS A 182 20.01 -6.00 7.90
N SER A 183 18.70 -5.90 8.13
CA SER A 183 18.06 -4.73 8.72
C SER A 183 17.27 -5.13 9.97
N TRP A 184 16.96 -4.22 10.88
CA TRP A 184 16.07 -4.48 12.03
C TRP A 184 14.67 -4.97 11.60
N LEU A 185 14.33 -4.76 10.33
CA LEU A 185 13.11 -5.27 9.67
C LEU A 185 13.22 -6.74 9.25
N THR A 186 14.43 -7.27 9.03
CA THR A 186 14.70 -8.72 8.90
C THR A 186 14.24 -9.44 10.17
N VAL A 187 14.53 -8.86 11.33
CA VAL A 187 14.08 -9.36 12.64
C VAL A 187 12.56 -9.31 12.74
N ILE A 188 11.91 -8.26 12.24
CA ILE A 188 10.43 -8.18 12.22
C ILE A 188 9.84 -9.22 11.26
N SER A 189 10.40 -9.42 10.07
CA SER A 189 9.99 -10.48 9.15
C SER A 189 10.14 -11.87 9.75
N GLU A 190 11.15 -12.09 10.59
CA GLU A 190 11.32 -13.33 11.37
C GLU A 190 10.29 -13.43 12.52
N ILE A 191 10.03 -12.34 13.24
CA ILE A 191 9.01 -12.27 14.30
C ILE A 191 7.60 -12.51 13.73
N LEU A 192 7.32 -12.01 12.53
CA LEU A 192 6.08 -12.22 11.79
C LEU A 192 5.98 -13.62 11.15
N GLY A 193 6.99 -14.47 11.32
CA GLY A 193 6.97 -15.84 10.80
C GLY A 193 7.20 -15.99 9.30
N ILE A 194 7.42 -14.88 8.57
CA ILE A 194 7.71 -14.89 7.13
C ILE A 194 9.13 -15.41 6.89
N GLY A 195 10.09 -14.99 7.72
CA GLY A 195 11.52 -15.28 7.51
C GLY A 195 12.13 -14.46 6.37
N SER A 196 13.30 -13.90 6.62
CA SER A 196 14.02 -13.02 5.67
C SER A 196 14.45 -13.71 4.37
N GLY A 197 14.59 -15.03 4.36
CA GLY A 197 14.89 -15.82 3.15
C GLY A 197 13.71 -15.96 2.16
N ASN A 198 12.56 -15.36 2.47
CA ASN A 198 11.36 -15.43 1.63
C ASN A 198 11.04 -14.14 0.86
N SER A 199 11.95 -13.16 0.87
CA SER A 199 11.95 -12.09 -0.12
C SER A 199 12.29 -12.63 -1.50
N VAL A 200 11.61 -12.11 -2.52
CA VAL A 200 12.10 -12.16 -3.90
C VAL A 200 12.27 -10.73 -4.37
N SER A 201 13.54 -10.34 -4.55
CA SER A 201 13.87 -9.07 -5.19
C SER A 201 13.78 -9.22 -6.71
N VAL A 202 13.08 -8.29 -7.36
CA VAL A 202 12.98 -8.20 -8.82
C VAL A 202 13.72 -6.97 -9.29
N ASP A 203 14.53 -7.11 -10.33
CA ASP A 203 15.27 -5.99 -10.89
C ASP A 203 14.34 -4.93 -11.50
N VAL A 204 14.88 -3.73 -11.59
CA VAL A 204 14.22 -2.59 -12.23
C VAL A 204 14.65 -2.43 -13.68
N ASP A 205 13.83 -1.73 -14.45
CA ASP A 205 14.13 -1.26 -15.80
C ASP A 205 15.02 0.00 -15.78
N GLU A 206 15.31 0.53 -16.97
CA GLU A 206 16.12 1.75 -17.15
C GLU A 206 15.50 3.03 -16.56
N ASN A 207 14.21 2.98 -16.18
CA ASN A 207 13.50 4.08 -15.52
C ASN A 207 13.34 3.85 -14.01
N ALA A 208 14.11 2.90 -13.44
CA ALA A 208 14.06 2.49 -12.03
C ALA A 208 12.71 1.94 -11.57
N ARG A 209 11.90 1.40 -12.50
CA ARG A 209 10.60 0.76 -12.22
C ARG A 209 10.74 -0.74 -12.23
N ILE A 210 9.97 -1.48 -11.44
CA ILE A 210 9.99 -2.94 -11.44
C ILE A 210 9.76 -3.50 -12.85
N ASP A 211 10.67 -4.37 -13.29
CA ASP A 211 10.57 -5.01 -14.59
C ASP A 211 9.52 -6.14 -14.53
N VAL A 212 8.35 -5.86 -15.09
CA VAL A 212 7.21 -6.81 -15.11
C VAL A 212 7.50 -8.05 -15.95
N ASP A 213 8.39 -7.96 -16.94
CA ASP A 213 8.80 -9.13 -17.70
C ASP A 213 9.70 -10.04 -16.87
N ARG A 214 10.60 -9.47 -16.06
CA ARG A 214 11.37 -10.24 -15.05
C ARG A 214 10.50 -10.78 -13.92
N LEU A 215 9.41 -10.11 -13.56
CA LEU A 215 8.45 -10.58 -12.56
C LEU A 215 7.76 -11.90 -12.98
N LYS A 216 7.66 -12.20 -14.28
CA LYS A 216 7.00 -13.42 -14.77
C LYS A 216 7.73 -14.69 -14.38
N GLU A 217 9.06 -14.69 -14.39
CA GLU A 217 9.89 -15.85 -14.09
C GLU A 217 9.70 -16.39 -12.66
N PRO A 218 9.86 -15.58 -11.59
CA PRO A 218 9.65 -16.06 -10.23
C PRO A 218 8.20 -16.48 -10.00
N LEU A 219 7.22 -15.80 -10.59
CA LEU A 219 5.80 -16.20 -10.48
C LEU A 219 5.51 -17.52 -11.21
N ALA A 220 6.13 -17.76 -12.37
CA ALA A 220 6.01 -19.02 -13.09
C ALA A 220 6.64 -20.17 -12.32
N LYS A 221 7.81 -19.95 -11.70
CA LYS A 221 8.45 -20.90 -10.80
C LYS A 221 7.55 -21.23 -9.61
N ASN A 222 6.98 -20.21 -8.97
CA ASN A 222 6.07 -20.38 -7.83
C ASN A 222 4.81 -21.17 -8.19
N LEU A 223 4.22 -20.91 -9.36
CA LEU A 223 3.11 -21.71 -9.88
C LEU A 223 3.53 -23.18 -10.13
N ALA A 224 4.68 -23.42 -10.76
CA ALA A 224 5.14 -24.78 -11.05
C ALA A 224 5.49 -25.58 -9.78
N GLU A 225 5.92 -24.88 -8.74
CA GLU A 225 6.36 -25.44 -7.48
C GLU A 225 5.27 -25.48 -6.40
N GLU A 226 4.06 -25.03 -6.73
CA GLU A 226 2.94 -24.80 -5.79
C GLU A 226 3.37 -23.98 -4.57
N ARG A 227 4.23 -22.98 -4.79
CA ARG A 227 4.72 -22.07 -3.76
C ARG A 227 3.86 -20.80 -3.73
N PRO A 228 3.15 -20.49 -2.63
CA PRO A 228 2.30 -19.32 -2.55
C PRO A 228 3.09 -18.00 -2.54
N VAL A 229 2.42 -16.89 -2.84
CA VAL A 229 2.98 -15.53 -2.72
C VAL A 229 2.12 -14.73 -1.76
N TYR A 230 2.70 -14.16 -0.71
CA TYR A 230 2.01 -13.34 0.29
C TYR A 230 1.39 -12.10 -0.34
N PHE A 231 2.20 -11.30 -1.03
CA PHE A 231 1.80 -10.13 -1.81
C PHE A 231 2.93 -9.72 -2.75
N ILE A 232 2.60 -8.89 -3.73
CA ILE A 232 3.56 -8.14 -4.56
C ILE A 232 3.47 -6.67 -4.18
N VAL A 233 4.61 -6.03 -3.94
CA VAL A 233 4.67 -4.59 -3.69
C VAL A 233 4.92 -3.86 -5.01
N ALA A 234 4.05 -2.91 -5.33
CA ALA A 234 4.27 -1.90 -6.35
C ALA A 234 4.70 -0.61 -5.67
N VAL A 235 5.89 -0.11 -5.97
CA VAL A 235 6.39 1.17 -5.44
C VAL A 235 5.82 2.29 -6.29
N MET A 236 4.98 3.11 -5.69
CA MET A 236 4.33 4.24 -6.32
C MET A 236 5.11 5.48 -5.92
N ASP A 237 6.14 5.80 -6.69
CA ASP A 237 7.08 6.92 -6.50
C ASP A 237 8.27 6.55 -5.58
N SER A 238 9.34 6.03 -6.19
CA SER A 238 10.55 5.53 -5.52
C SER A 238 11.29 6.63 -4.77
N THR A 239 11.96 6.26 -3.67
CA THR A 239 12.62 7.22 -2.76
C THR A 239 13.68 8.09 -3.46
N GLU A 240 14.46 7.50 -4.37
CA GLU A 240 15.64 8.15 -4.95
C GLU A 240 15.34 8.79 -6.32
N GLU A 241 14.55 8.13 -7.17
CA GLU A 241 14.30 8.56 -8.56
C GLU A 241 12.90 9.14 -8.79
N GLY A 242 12.01 8.97 -7.82
CA GLY A 242 10.59 9.28 -7.98
C GLY A 242 9.87 8.41 -9.00
N ALA A 243 10.32 7.16 -9.16
CA ALA A 243 9.82 6.25 -10.19
C ALA A 243 8.49 5.59 -9.77
N VAL A 244 7.52 5.58 -10.66
CA VAL A 244 6.22 4.92 -10.46
C VAL A 244 6.22 3.57 -11.14
N ASP A 245 6.10 2.49 -10.36
CA ASP A 245 5.98 1.14 -10.89
C ASP A 245 4.72 0.99 -11.77
N PRO A 246 4.78 0.15 -12.82
CA PRO A 246 3.65 -0.11 -13.70
C PRO A 246 2.59 -1.00 -13.02
N LEU A 247 1.93 -0.49 -11.97
CA LEU A 247 0.87 -1.13 -11.21
C LEU A 247 -0.23 -1.70 -12.12
N HIS A 248 -0.64 -0.98 -13.17
CA HIS A 248 -1.64 -1.50 -14.11
C HIS A 248 -1.21 -2.82 -14.77
N LYS A 249 0.09 -2.98 -15.06
CA LYS A 249 0.65 -4.22 -15.64
C LYS A 249 0.79 -5.31 -14.60
N ILE A 250 1.17 -5.00 -13.36
CA ILE A 250 1.23 -5.96 -12.24
C ILE A 250 -0.16 -6.55 -11.98
N LEU A 251 -1.19 -5.70 -11.97
CA LEU A 251 -2.58 -6.13 -11.81
C LEU A 251 -3.08 -6.97 -13.00
N ALA A 252 -2.68 -6.61 -14.23
CA ALA A 252 -2.97 -7.44 -15.40
C ALA A 252 -2.27 -8.81 -15.31
N LEU A 253 -1.03 -8.85 -14.81
CA LEU A 253 -0.29 -10.09 -14.58
C LEU A 253 -0.97 -10.98 -13.54
N ARG A 254 -1.50 -10.39 -12.46
CA ARG A 254 -2.34 -11.09 -11.47
C ARG A 254 -3.53 -11.77 -12.15
N GLN A 255 -4.25 -11.08 -13.03
CA GLN A 255 -5.38 -11.68 -13.75
C GLN A 255 -4.95 -12.85 -14.65
N GLN A 256 -3.79 -12.75 -15.33
CA GLN A 256 -3.24 -13.83 -16.15
C GLN A 256 -2.89 -15.07 -15.33
N PHE A 257 -2.31 -14.91 -14.14
CA PHE A 257 -2.00 -16.02 -13.24
C PHE A 257 -3.27 -16.58 -12.57
N GLN A 258 -4.27 -15.75 -12.27
CA GLN A 258 -5.56 -16.21 -11.73
C GLN A 258 -6.25 -17.17 -12.70
N ALA A 259 -6.18 -16.91 -14.01
CA ALA A 259 -6.66 -17.83 -15.03
C ALA A 259 -5.94 -19.20 -14.99
N LYS A 260 -4.69 -19.24 -14.53
CA LYS A 260 -3.89 -20.47 -14.34
C LYS A 260 -4.05 -21.12 -12.97
N GLY A 261 -4.90 -20.57 -12.09
CA GLY A 261 -5.13 -21.13 -10.76
C GLY A 261 -4.23 -20.56 -9.66
N PHE A 262 -3.55 -19.43 -9.89
CA PHE A 262 -2.64 -18.80 -8.95
C PHE A 262 -2.99 -17.33 -8.72
N SER A 263 -3.18 -16.92 -7.48
CA SER A 263 -3.50 -15.53 -7.13
C SER A 263 -2.56 -15.03 -6.04
N PHE A 264 -2.35 -13.71 -6.03
CA PHE A 264 -1.58 -13.01 -5.03
C PHE A 264 -2.19 -11.62 -4.78
N PRO A 265 -2.18 -11.13 -3.53
CA PRO A 265 -2.42 -9.73 -3.21
C PRO A 265 -1.39 -8.78 -3.82
N VAL A 266 -1.76 -7.53 -4.01
CA VAL A 266 -0.89 -6.43 -4.45
C VAL A 266 -1.01 -5.30 -3.46
N HIS A 267 0.09 -4.96 -2.81
CA HIS A 267 0.23 -3.78 -1.96
C HIS A 267 0.85 -2.64 -2.78
N ALA A 268 0.30 -1.43 -2.69
CA ALA A 268 0.90 -0.25 -3.28
C ALA A 268 1.62 0.57 -2.19
N ASP A 269 2.94 0.60 -2.24
CA ASP A 269 3.72 1.52 -1.40
C ASP A 269 3.68 2.90 -2.05
N ALA A 270 2.67 3.69 -1.68
CA ALA A 270 2.45 5.04 -2.18
C ALA A 270 2.78 6.08 -1.12
N ALA A 271 3.72 5.78 -0.22
CA ALA A 271 4.09 6.66 0.88
C ALA A 271 4.38 8.10 0.39
N TRP A 272 5.05 8.24 -0.76
CA TRP A 272 5.29 9.53 -1.40
C TRP A 272 4.33 9.82 -2.58
N GLY A 273 3.97 8.81 -3.38
CA GLY A 273 3.18 8.94 -4.61
C GLY A 273 1.66 9.09 -4.44
N ASP A 274 1.15 8.95 -3.23
CA ASP A 274 -0.27 8.93 -2.86
C ASP A 274 -1.06 10.18 -3.26
N TYR A 275 -0.65 11.37 -2.79
CA TYR A 275 -1.39 12.61 -2.97
C TYR A 275 -1.37 13.08 -4.42
N PHE A 276 -0.48 12.57 -5.27
CA PHE A 276 -0.54 12.82 -6.71
C PHE A 276 -1.79 12.23 -7.36
N ALA A 277 -2.45 11.25 -6.75
CA ALA A 277 -3.76 10.77 -7.19
C ALA A 277 -4.83 11.89 -7.20
N THR A 278 -4.67 12.95 -6.39
CA THR A 278 -5.57 14.12 -6.40
C THR A 278 -5.51 14.92 -7.71
N THR A 279 -4.45 14.75 -8.50
CA THR A 279 -4.28 15.39 -9.80
C THR A 279 -4.95 14.62 -10.94
N LEU A 280 -5.47 13.42 -10.67
CA LEU A 280 -6.27 12.67 -11.64
C LEU A 280 -7.60 13.39 -11.90
N PRO A 281 -8.13 13.30 -13.13
CA PRO A 281 -9.47 13.77 -13.43
C PRO A 281 -10.53 13.11 -12.55
N ARG A 282 -11.54 13.89 -12.19
CA ARG A 282 -12.75 13.40 -11.52
C ARG A 282 -13.97 13.68 -12.39
N GLY A 283 -14.95 12.78 -12.38
CA GLY A 283 -16.18 12.91 -13.16
C GLY A 283 -16.25 11.91 -14.32
N ASP A 284 -16.89 12.31 -15.42
CA ASP A 284 -17.15 11.43 -16.58
C ASP A 284 -15.86 11.01 -17.30
N ASP A 285 -14.83 11.85 -17.24
CA ASP A 285 -13.49 11.52 -17.74
C ASP A 285 -12.64 10.91 -16.62
N LEU A 286 -12.26 9.65 -16.83
CA LEU A 286 -11.48 8.85 -15.88
C LEU A 286 -9.96 9.05 -16.03
N LEU A 287 -9.50 9.56 -17.18
CA LEU A 287 -8.11 9.85 -17.51
C LEU A 287 -8.06 11.03 -18.50
N LEU A 288 -7.05 11.91 -18.40
CA LEU A 288 -6.86 12.98 -19.38
C LEU A 288 -6.38 12.38 -20.70
N THR A 289 -6.93 12.89 -21.79
CA THR A 289 -6.35 12.70 -23.12
C THR A 289 -5.42 13.87 -23.46
N SER A 290 -4.57 13.71 -24.48
CA SER A 290 -3.69 14.77 -24.97
C SER A 290 -4.44 16.06 -25.35
N ALA A 291 -5.71 15.94 -25.77
CA ALA A 291 -6.59 17.08 -26.06
C ALA A 291 -6.96 17.90 -24.80
N HIS A 292 -7.11 17.24 -23.64
CA HIS A 292 -7.43 17.91 -22.39
C HIS A 292 -6.27 18.77 -21.87
N VAL A 293 -5.04 18.24 -21.95
CA VAL A 293 -3.81 18.93 -21.50
C VAL A 293 -3.60 20.24 -22.27
N GLY A 294 -3.87 20.26 -23.58
CA GLY A 294 -3.78 21.46 -24.41
C GLY A 294 -4.79 22.56 -24.05
N SER A 295 -5.96 22.19 -23.48
CA SER A 295 -6.99 23.17 -23.09
C SER A 295 -6.76 23.81 -21.73
N LEU A 296 -6.05 23.11 -20.83
CA LEU A 296 -5.72 23.60 -19.47
C LEU A 296 -4.56 24.61 -19.50
N ALA A 297 -3.68 24.51 -20.49
CA ALA A 297 -2.54 25.42 -20.68
C ALA A 297 -2.93 26.84 -21.16
N GLY A 298 -4.21 27.10 -21.43
CA GLY A 298 -4.67 28.28 -22.17
C GLY A 298 -5.65 29.21 -21.44
N ARG A 299 -5.82 29.13 -20.11
CA ARG A 299 -6.71 30.05 -19.38
C ARG A 299 -5.94 31.24 -18.77
N ASP A 300 -5.82 32.26 -19.61
CA ASP A 300 -5.71 33.72 -19.42
C ASP A 300 -5.10 34.34 -18.13
N GLY A 301 -4.08 35.17 -18.37
CA GLY A 301 -3.53 36.19 -17.47
C GLY A 301 -2.06 35.96 -17.12
N TRP A 302 -1.12 36.69 -17.72
CA TRP A 302 0.27 36.73 -17.25
C TRP A 302 0.43 37.87 -16.23
N ASP A 303 -0.25 37.74 -15.09
CA ASP A 303 -0.01 38.61 -13.94
C ASP A 303 1.27 38.17 -13.21
N GLU A 304 2.01 39.11 -12.61
CA GLU A 304 3.17 38.77 -11.78
C GLU A 304 2.77 37.81 -10.65
N GLY A 305 3.47 36.67 -10.54
CA GLY A 305 3.27 35.69 -9.48
C GLY A 305 2.42 34.46 -9.84
N ILE A 306 1.97 34.34 -11.09
CA ILE A 306 1.30 33.11 -11.55
C ILE A 306 2.33 32.01 -11.82
N VAL A 307 2.14 30.85 -11.18
CA VAL A 307 2.87 29.60 -11.47
C VAL A 307 1.85 28.59 -11.97
N PRO A 308 1.94 28.14 -13.25
CA PRO A 308 0.95 27.25 -13.83
C PRO A 308 1.06 25.84 -13.24
N ASN A 309 -0.08 25.18 -13.09
CA ASN A 309 -0.13 23.76 -12.73
C ASN A 309 -0.04 22.90 -13.99
N LEU A 310 0.87 21.93 -14.00
CA LEU A 310 0.99 20.95 -15.09
C LEU A 310 0.35 19.62 -14.66
N PRO A 311 -0.55 19.02 -15.47
CA PRO A 311 -1.14 17.74 -15.15
C PRO A 311 -0.12 16.61 -15.31
N LEU A 312 -0.42 15.45 -14.71
CA LEU A 312 0.33 14.22 -14.93
C LEU A 312 0.36 13.85 -16.42
N GLN A 313 1.48 13.30 -16.87
CA GLN A 313 1.57 12.72 -18.20
C GLN A 313 0.51 11.62 -18.37
N VAL A 314 -0.07 11.53 -19.57
CA VAL A 314 -1.16 10.57 -19.87
C VAL A 314 -0.76 9.13 -19.57
N ASP A 315 0.49 8.77 -19.85
CA ASP A 315 1.00 7.42 -19.56
C ASP A 315 1.19 7.19 -18.06
N THR A 316 1.65 8.20 -17.32
CA THR A 316 1.79 8.12 -15.86
C THR A 316 0.45 7.97 -15.17
N GLN A 317 -0.65 8.54 -15.69
CA GLN A 317 -1.96 8.50 -15.02
C GLN A 317 -2.53 7.09 -14.84
N LYS A 318 -2.14 6.13 -15.70
CA LYS A 318 -2.65 4.74 -15.65
C LYS A 318 -2.32 4.05 -14.33
N ASP A 319 -1.16 4.35 -13.76
CA ASP A 319 -0.66 3.69 -12.55
C ASP A 319 -1.31 4.23 -11.27
N PRO A 320 -1.34 5.55 -10.99
CA PRO A 320 -2.12 6.11 -9.90
C PRO A 320 -3.61 5.79 -10.02
N TYR A 321 -4.18 5.79 -11.24
CA TYR A 321 -5.58 5.38 -11.45
C TYR A 321 -5.85 3.93 -11.00
N SER A 322 -4.83 3.08 -11.09
CA SER A 322 -4.90 1.66 -10.74
C SER A 322 -4.75 1.37 -9.25
N LEU A 323 -4.43 2.37 -8.41
CA LEU A 323 -4.39 2.26 -6.94
C LEU A 323 -5.68 1.67 -6.37
N ARG A 324 -6.85 2.03 -6.94
CA ARG A 324 -8.16 1.49 -6.53
C ARG A 324 -8.28 -0.05 -6.56
N PHE A 325 -7.38 -0.72 -7.29
CA PHE A 325 -7.39 -2.16 -7.52
C PHE A 325 -6.30 -2.90 -6.71
N SER A 326 -5.45 -2.18 -5.98
CA SER A 326 -4.57 -2.79 -4.99
C SER A 326 -5.37 -3.22 -3.76
N ASP A 327 -4.88 -4.22 -3.06
CA ASP A 327 -5.55 -4.79 -1.89
C ASP A 327 -5.27 -3.94 -0.62
N SER A 328 -4.15 -3.23 -0.61
CA SER A 328 -3.79 -2.24 0.41
C SER A 328 -2.89 -1.14 -0.19
N ILE A 329 -2.85 0.03 0.47
CA ILE A 329 -2.04 1.19 0.07
C ILE A 329 -1.42 1.81 1.31
N THR A 330 -0.11 2.05 1.30
CA THR A 330 0.57 2.92 2.27
C THR A 330 0.60 4.35 1.77
N VAL A 331 0.37 5.31 2.67
CA VAL A 331 0.12 6.73 2.38
C VAL A 331 0.76 7.54 3.50
N ASP A 332 1.63 8.51 3.19
CA ASP A 332 2.20 9.41 4.19
C ASP A 332 1.69 10.85 3.96
N PRO A 333 0.69 11.29 4.73
CA PRO A 333 0.35 12.70 4.80
C PRO A 333 1.57 13.57 5.11
N HIS A 334 2.52 13.12 5.93
CA HIS A 334 3.70 13.91 6.28
C HIS A 334 4.71 14.13 5.14
N LYS A 335 4.49 13.53 3.96
CA LYS A 335 5.32 13.65 2.76
C LYS A 335 4.73 14.66 1.78
N ALA A 336 3.92 14.19 0.82
CA ALA A 336 3.38 15.02 -0.26
C ALA A 336 2.08 15.76 0.11
N GLY A 337 1.43 15.40 1.22
CA GLY A 337 0.19 16.02 1.68
C GLY A 337 0.40 17.24 2.60
N THR A 338 0.60 16.97 3.89
CA THR A 338 0.75 17.93 4.99
C THR A 338 1.95 17.55 5.87
N PRO A 339 3.08 18.27 5.82
CA PRO A 339 4.27 17.80 6.52
C PRO A 339 4.17 17.89 8.07
N TYR A 340 5.04 17.14 8.75
CA TYR A 340 5.13 16.80 10.20
C TYR A 340 4.70 17.89 11.22
N PRO A 341 4.11 17.56 12.41
CA PRO A 341 4.06 16.26 13.07
C PRO A 341 2.71 15.56 12.92
N TRP A 342 2.76 14.35 12.38
CA TRP A 342 1.68 13.37 12.46
C TRP A 342 2.06 12.39 13.58
N VAL A 343 1.39 12.52 14.72
CA VAL A 343 1.42 11.51 15.79
C VAL A 343 -0.05 11.30 16.16
N PRO A 344 -0.58 10.06 16.03
CA PRO A 344 -2.00 9.77 16.27
C PRO A 344 -2.47 10.04 17.70
#